data_AF-A0A6M4PEV4-F1
#
_entry.id   AF-A0A6M4PEV4-F1
#
_cell.length_a   1.000
_cell.length_b   1.000
_cell.length_c   1.000
_cell.angle_alpha   90.00
_cell.angle_beta   90.00
_cell.angle_gamma   90.00
#
_symmetry.space_group_name_H-M   'P 1'
#
loop_
_entity.id
_entity.type
_entity.pdbx_description
1 polymer ?
#
loop_
_entity_poly.entity_id
_entity_poly.type
_entity_poly.pdbx_seq_one_letter_code
_entity_poly.pdbx_strand_id
1 'polypeptide(L)' 'GASYYFLDPDGHKLELHVGNLAQRLAACRERPYKGMVFFD' A
#
# COMPACT_ATOMS: atom_id res chain seq x y z
N GLY A 1 -0.48 -1.32 6.33
CA GLY A 1 -1.22 -2.60 6.43
C GLY A 1 -0.23 -3.73 6.55
N ALA A 2 -0.72 -4.94 6.79
CA ALA A 2 0.08 -6.14 6.66
C ALA A 2 0.23 -6.49 5.17
N SER A 3 1.45 -6.79 4.74
CA SER A 3 1.81 -7.10 3.35
C SER A 3 2.69 -8.33 3.31
N TYR A 4 2.43 -9.23 2.35
CA TYR A 4 3.31 -10.35 2.02
C TYR A 4 3.60 -10.34 0.52
N TYR A 5 4.88 -10.27 0.15
CA TYR A 5 5.34 -10.19 -1.22
C TYR A 5 5.93 -11.53 -1.66
N PHE A 6 5.54 -12.01 -2.83
CA PHE A 6 5.99 -13.29 -3.37
C PHE A 6 5.99 -13.27 -4.90
N LEU A 7 6.61 -14.29 -5.48
CA LEU A 7 6.65 -14.51 -6.93
C LEU A 7 5.74 -15.67 -7.30
N ASP A 8 5.11 -15.60 -8.46
CA ASP A 8 4.54 -16.77 -9.11
C ASP A 8 5.62 -17.55 -9.89
N PRO A 9 5.30 -18.69 -10.51
CA PRO A 9 6.28 -19.49 -11.26
C PRO A 9 6.97 -18.75 -12.41
N ASP A 10 6.28 -17.77 -13.01
CA ASP A 10 6.80 -16.96 -14.12
C ASP A 10 7.59 -15.73 -13.63
N GLY A 11 7.67 -15.50 -12.32
CA GLY A 11 8.42 -14.41 -11.71
C GLY A 11 7.66 -13.09 -11.61
N HIS A 12 6.33 -13.10 -11.79
CA HIS A 12 5.49 -11.94 -11.54
C HIS A 12 5.46 -11.59 -10.05
N LYS A 13 5.62 -10.30 -9.75
CA LYS A 13 5.62 -9.79 -8.36
C LYS A 13 4.18 -9.64 -7.89
N LEU A 14 3.78 -10.48 -6.95
CA LEU A 14 2.46 -10.48 -6.34
C LEU A 14 2.54 -10.00 -4.88
N GLU A 15 1.43 -9.48 -4.36
CA GLU A 15 1.28 -9.05 -2.98
C GLU A 15 -0.06 -9.55 -2.40
N LEU A 16 -0.01 -10.18 -1.22
CA LEU A 16 -1.19 -10.30 -0.35
C LEU A 16 -1.20 -9.08 0.59
N HIS A 17 -2.23 -8.24 0.46
CA HIS A 17 -2.37 -7.02 1.24
C HIS A 17 -3.63 -7.06 2.12
N VAL A 18 -3.47 -6.82 3.41
CA VAL A 18 -4.61 -6.55 4.31
C VAL A 18 -4.82 -5.05 4.44
N GLY A 19 -5.90 -4.59 3.83
CA GLY A 19 -6.39 -3.23 3.89
C GLY A 19 -6.89 -2.75 2.53
N ASN A 20 -7.41 -1.53 2.51
CA ASN A 20 -7.89 -0.88 1.29
C ASN A 20 -7.29 0.53 1.11
N LEU A 21 -7.68 1.20 0.03
CA LEU A 21 -7.20 2.54 -0.30
C LEU A 21 -7.52 3.55 0.80
N ALA A 22 -8.75 3.56 1.34
CA ALA A 22 -9.15 4.53 2.35
C ALA A 22 -8.31 4.40 3.63
N GLN A 23 -8.07 3.17 4.08
CA GLN A 23 -7.21 2.89 5.24
C GLN A 23 -5.75 3.30 4.99
N ARG A 24 -5.23 3.04 3.78
CA ARG A 24 -3.89 3.51 3.40
C ARG A 24 -3.83 5.03 3.43
N LEU A 25 -4.81 5.72 2.85
CA LEU A 25 -4.85 7.19 2.82
C LEU A 25 -5.00 7.77 4.24
N ALA A 26 -5.76 7.14 5.13
CA ALA A 26 -5.85 7.55 6.53
C ALA A 26 -4.48 7.43 7.23
N ALA A 27 -3.79 6.29 7.09
CA ALA A 27 -2.45 6.11 7.64
C ALA A 27 -1.42 7.12 7.06
N CYS A 28 -1.54 7.43 5.77
CA CYS A 28 -0.71 8.44 5.12
C CYS A 28 -1.03 9.87 5.57
N ARG A 29 -2.23 10.19 6.05
CA ARG A 29 -2.51 11.51 6.66
C ARG A 29 -1.81 11.67 7.99
N GLU A 30 -1.72 10.61 8.79
CA GLU A 30 -0.98 10.59 10.06
C GLU A 30 0.55 10.63 9.84
N ARG A 31 1.04 9.88 8.85
CA ARG A 31 2.47 9.76 8.53
C ARG A 31 2.69 9.89 7.02
N PRO A 32 2.71 11.12 6.49
CA PRO A 32 2.79 11.34 5.06
C PRO A 32 4.14 10.95 4.48
N TYR A 33 4.13 10.49 3.24
CA TYR A 33 5.36 10.36 2.47
C TYR A 33 5.90 11.75 2.13
N LYS A 34 7.19 11.82 1.80
CA LYS A 34 7.85 13.07 1.43
C LYS A 34 7.14 13.73 0.24
N GLY A 35 6.62 14.94 0.45
CA GLY A 35 5.92 15.71 -0.59
C GLY A 35 4.51 15.21 -0.92
N MET A 36 3.91 14.37 -0.07
CA MET A 36 2.57 13.83 -0.31
C MET A 36 1.50 14.92 -0.23
N VAL A 37 0.61 14.95 -1.23
CA VAL A 37 -0.54 15.85 -1.32
C VAL A 37 -1.81 14.99 -1.40
N PHE A 38 -2.88 15.45 -0.76
CA PHE A 38 -4.19 14.82 -0.83
C PHE A 38 -5.13 15.71 -1.66
N PHE A 39 -6.00 15.07 -2.44
CA PHE A 39 -7.01 15.71 -3.27
C PHE A 39 -8.38 15.20 -2.82
N ASP A 40 -9.39 16.05 -2.94
CA ASP A 40 -10.79 15.76 -2.60
C ASP A 40 -11.57 15.20 -3.79
#